data_AF-A0A950E5C0-F1
#
_entry.id   AF-A0A950E5C0-F1
#
_cell.length_a   1.000
_cell.length_b   1.000
_cell.length_c   1.000
_cell.angle_alpha   90.00
_cell.angle_beta   90.00
_cell.angle_gamma   90.00
#
_symmetry.space_group_name_H-M   'P 1'
#
loop_
_entity.id
_entity.type
_entity.pdbx_description
1 polymer ?
#
loop_
_entity_poly.entity_id
_entity_poly.type
_entity_poly.pdbx_seq_one_letter_code
_entity_poly.pdbx_strand_id
1 'polypeptide(L)'
;EAPFDDLIGPNFVGTFNVFDSARRAGARRIVFASSNHATGFYPVEQTLAGHEPTRPDSLYGVTKAYGEALGRLYVDKFGVEVVCLRIGTFAERPRQLRDLATWLSPADAVRLFAASLSAPDVGFRVAYGASANTRRFWDLASGRALGYEPQDDAERYAAEVGSTPYRFQGGSFTARDAGGWA
;
A
#
# COMPACT_ATOMS: atom_id res chain seq x y z
N GLU A 1 13.39 0.61 11.19
CA GLU A 1 12.45 1.68 10.80
C GLU A 1 13.13 3.02 11.05
N ALA A 2 12.72 4.10 10.37
CA ALA A 2 13.20 5.43 10.73
C ALA A 2 12.66 5.86 12.12
N PRO A 3 13.40 6.66 12.89
CA PRO A 3 12.92 7.27 14.14
C PRO A 3 11.64 8.09 13.94
N PHE A 4 10.85 8.25 15.01
CA PHE A 4 9.58 8.99 14.95
C PHE A 4 9.76 10.42 14.42
N ASP A 5 10.75 11.16 14.94
CA ASP A 5 10.99 12.56 14.54
C ASP A 5 11.31 12.70 13.05
N ASP A 6 12.03 11.72 12.49
CA ASP A 6 12.36 11.66 11.07
C ASP A 6 11.15 11.35 10.19
N LEU A 7 10.09 10.75 10.76
CA LEU A 7 8.84 10.46 10.07
C LEU A 7 7.88 11.66 10.04
N ILE A 8 7.95 12.57 11.03
CA ILE A 8 7.01 13.70 11.15
C ILE A 8 7.06 14.62 9.94
N GLY A 9 8.26 15.10 9.58
CA GLY A 9 8.45 16.02 8.47
C GLY A 9 7.92 15.46 7.14
N PRO A 10 8.47 14.35 6.62
CA PRO A 10 8.09 13.85 5.31
C PRO A 10 6.68 13.25 5.27
N ASN A 11 6.26 12.50 6.30
CA ASN A 11 5.04 11.68 6.17
C ASN A 11 3.80 12.31 6.78
N PHE A 12 3.92 13.22 7.75
CA PHE A 12 2.78 13.99 8.27
C PHE A 12 2.69 15.35 7.58
N VAL A 13 3.70 16.20 7.79
CA VAL A 13 3.69 17.58 7.27
C VAL A 13 3.76 17.58 5.74
N GLY A 14 4.64 16.77 5.15
CA GLY A 14 4.75 16.62 3.70
C GLY A 14 3.45 16.14 3.05
N THR A 15 2.84 15.09 3.60
CA THR A 15 1.54 14.58 3.10
C THR A 15 0.46 15.65 3.19
N PHE A 16 0.33 16.35 4.32
CA PHE A 16 -0.62 17.46 4.45
C PHE A 16 -0.40 18.54 3.39
N ASN A 17 0.84 18.99 3.24
CA ASN A 17 1.18 20.05 2.30
C ASN A 17 0.88 19.67 0.85
N VAL A 18 1.16 18.42 0.45
CA VAL A 18 0.86 17.93 -0.90
C VAL A 18 -0.64 17.89 -1.14
N PHE A 19 -1.42 17.36 -0.19
CA PHE A 19 -2.88 17.30 -0.31
C PHE A 19 -3.51 18.69 -0.38
N ASP A 20 -3.10 19.61 0.51
CA ASP A 20 -3.62 20.97 0.52
C ASP A 20 -3.22 21.74 -0.75
N SER A 21 -1.98 21.58 -1.21
CA SER A 21 -1.50 22.23 -2.43
C SER A 21 -2.22 21.71 -3.68
N ALA A 22 -2.39 20.39 -3.80
CA ALA A 22 -3.11 19.78 -4.92
C ALA A 22 -4.56 20.27 -4.97
N ARG A 23 -5.24 20.31 -3.83
CA ARG A 23 -6.59 20.88 -3.70
C ARG A 23 -6.64 22.34 -4.14
N ARG A 24 -5.73 23.19 -3.64
CA ARG A 24 -5.68 24.62 -3.99
C ARG A 24 -5.36 24.86 -5.46
N ALA A 25 -4.57 23.98 -6.08
CA ALA A 25 -4.26 24.03 -7.50
C ALA A 25 -5.41 23.52 -8.39
N GLY A 26 -6.52 23.07 -7.82
CA GLY A 26 -7.65 22.51 -8.59
C GLY A 26 -7.35 21.15 -9.22
N ALA A 27 -6.41 20.38 -8.65
CA ALA A 27 -6.14 19.03 -9.11
C ALA A 27 -7.40 18.17 -8.92
N ARG A 28 -7.77 17.42 -9.97
CA ARG A 28 -8.92 16.50 -9.92
C ARG A 28 -8.68 15.34 -8.95
N ARG A 29 -7.45 14.80 -8.95
CA ARG A 29 -7.12 13.55 -8.27
C ARG A 29 -5.73 13.56 -7.64
N ILE A 30 -5.62 12.90 -6.49
CA ILE A 30 -4.36 12.55 -5.85
C ILE A 30 -4.24 11.02 -5.81
N VAL A 31 -3.13 10.48 -6.34
CA VAL A 31 -2.77 9.07 -6.15
C VAL A 31 -1.71 9.00 -5.06
N PHE A 32 -2.11 8.55 -3.88
CA PHE A 32 -1.25 8.48 -2.70
C PHE A 32 -0.60 7.10 -2.59
N ALA A 33 0.73 7.09 -2.54
CA ALA A 33 1.52 5.90 -2.21
C ALA A 33 1.39 5.59 -0.70
N SER A 34 0.32 4.89 -0.35
CA SER A 34 0.16 4.23 0.94
C SER A 34 1.07 2.99 1.01
N SER A 35 0.84 2.12 1.98
CA SER A 35 1.62 0.90 2.16
C SER A 35 0.80 -0.23 2.74
N ASN A 36 1.14 -1.45 2.36
CA ASN A 36 0.68 -2.66 3.04
C ASN A 36 0.96 -2.64 4.56
N HIS A 37 1.98 -1.89 5.01
CA HIS A 37 2.32 -1.71 6.42
C HIS A 37 1.21 -1.02 7.24
N ALA A 38 0.23 -0.35 6.61
CA ALA A 38 -0.96 0.15 7.30
C ALA A 38 -1.86 -1.00 7.83
N THR A 39 -1.70 -2.21 7.32
CA THR A 39 -2.43 -3.44 7.68
C THR A 39 -1.50 -4.62 7.98
N GLY A 40 -0.25 -4.37 8.36
CA GLY A 40 0.75 -5.41 8.54
C GLY A 40 0.46 -6.46 9.62
N PHE A 41 -0.27 -6.13 10.69
CA PHE A 41 -0.60 -7.10 11.76
C PHE A 41 -1.78 -8.02 11.46
N TYR A 42 -2.35 -7.98 10.24
CA TYR A 42 -3.31 -9.01 9.85
C TYR A 42 -2.62 -10.37 9.66
N PRO A 43 -3.26 -11.49 10.04
CA PRO A 43 -2.75 -12.83 9.80
C PRO A 43 -2.70 -13.14 8.30
N VAL A 44 -1.77 -14.00 7.88
CA VAL A 44 -1.61 -14.39 6.47
C VAL A 44 -2.77 -15.23 5.93
N GLU A 45 -3.53 -15.87 6.83
CA GLU A 45 -4.70 -16.68 6.51
C GLU A 45 -5.94 -15.83 6.16
N GLN A 46 -5.89 -14.51 6.41
CA GLN A 46 -7.00 -13.61 6.15
C GLN A 46 -6.81 -12.83 4.85
N THR A 47 -7.71 -13.02 3.89
CA THR A 47 -7.77 -12.17 2.69
C THR A 47 -8.32 -10.79 3.05
N LEU A 48 -7.60 -9.73 2.64
CA LEU A 48 -8.04 -8.34 2.85
C LEU A 48 -8.51 -7.70 1.54
N ALA A 49 -9.65 -7.01 1.58
CA ALA A 49 -10.23 -6.29 0.44
C ALA A 49 -9.99 -4.78 0.46
N GLY A 50 -9.43 -4.24 1.55
CA GLY A 50 -9.06 -2.83 1.67
C GLY A 50 -10.06 -1.98 2.47
N HIS A 51 -11.16 -2.57 2.95
CA HIS A 51 -12.11 -1.92 3.87
C HIS A 51 -11.86 -2.26 5.33
N GLU A 52 -10.95 -3.20 5.62
CA GLU A 52 -10.63 -3.59 6.97
C GLU A 52 -9.98 -2.44 7.75
N PRO A 53 -10.23 -2.33 9.06
CA PRO A 53 -9.55 -1.36 9.91
C PRO A 53 -8.03 -1.45 9.77
N THR A 54 -7.33 -0.32 9.90
CA THR A 54 -5.87 -0.33 9.90
C THR A 54 -5.34 -1.10 11.11
N ARG A 55 -4.34 -1.95 10.89
CA ARG A 55 -3.58 -2.65 11.94
C ARG A 55 -2.09 -2.51 11.63
N PRO A 56 -1.51 -1.31 11.83
CA PRO A 56 -0.17 -1.01 11.34
C PRO A 56 0.91 -1.77 12.08
N ASP A 57 1.94 -2.23 11.37
CA ASP A 57 3.07 -2.98 11.93
C ASP A 57 4.29 -2.12 12.31
N SER A 58 4.21 -0.82 12.06
CA SER A 58 5.31 0.14 12.18
C SER A 58 4.75 1.56 12.33
N LEU A 59 5.55 2.52 12.84
CA LEU A 59 5.14 3.92 12.84
C LEU A 59 4.98 4.47 11.42
N TYR A 60 5.76 3.97 10.47
CA TYR A 60 5.68 4.23 9.06
C TYR A 60 4.31 3.80 8.55
N GLY A 61 3.87 2.58 8.91
CA GLY A 61 2.50 2.11 8.67
C GLY A 61 1.45 3.06 9.25
N VAL A 62 1.66 3.56 10.48
CA VAL A 62 0.79 4.57 11.10
C VAL A 62 0.76 5.87 10.28
N THR A 63 1.90 6.35 9.79
CA THR A 63 1.96 7.57 8.97
C THR A 63 1.22 7.41 7.63
N LYS A 64 1.22 6.20 7.05
CA LYS A 64 0.46 5.91 5.84
C LYS A 64 -1.03 5.81 6.13
N ALA A 65 -1.43 5.24 7.27
CA ALA A 65 -2.82 5.27 7.74
C ALA A 65 -3.32 6.72 7.99
N TYR A 66 -2.46 7.60 8.52
CA TYR A 66 -2.75 9.04 8.60
C TYR A 66 -3.04 9.64 7.22
N GLY A 67 -2.20 9.35 6.22
CA GLY A 67 -2.41 9.82 4.85
C GLY A 67 -3.72 9.30 4.22
N GLU A 68 -4.10 8.05 4.49
CA GLU A 68 -5.40 7.50 4.06
C GLU A 68 -6.58 8.24 4.69
N ALA A 69 -6.54 8.46 6.00
CA ALA A 69 -7.58 9.21 6.72
C ALA A 69 -7.66 10.67 6.24
N LEU A 70 -6.51 11.30 6.00
CA LEU A 70 -6.43 12.64 5.43
C LEU A 70 -7.05 12.68 4.03
N GLY A 71 -6.75 11.70 3.18
CA GLY A 71 -7.35 11.60 1.86
C GLY A 71 -8.87 11.44 1.90
N ARG A 72 -9.37 10.63 2.84
CA ARG A 72 -10.82 10.49 3.05
C ARG A 72 -11.46 11.82 3.41
N LEU A 73 -10.86 12.56 4.36
CA LEU A 73 -11.30 13.90 4.73
C LEU A 73 -11.37 14.84 3.52
N TYR A 74 -10.36 14.80 2.66
CA TYR A 74 -10.27 15.69 1.51
C TYR A 74 -11.31 15.39 0.43
N VAL A 75 -11.62 14.11 0.18
CA VAL A 75 -12.73 13.71 -0.67
C VAL A 75 -14.05 14.22 -0.09
N ASP A 76 -14.36 13.88 1.17
CA ASP A 76 -15.65 14.21 1.79
C ASP A 76 -15.88 15.72 1.93
N LYS A 77 -14.83 16.49 2.22
CA LYS A 77 -14.93 17.93 2.49
C LYS A 77 -14.79 18.80 1.24
N PHE A 78 -13.96 18.39 0.28
CA PHE A 78 -13.56 19.24 -0.83
C PHE A 78 -13.81 18.62 -2.21
N GLY A 79 -14.21 17.36 -2.30
CA GLY A 79 -14.51 16.68 -3.56
C GLY A 79 -13.30 16.34 -4.42
N VAL A 80 -12.07 16.52 -3.93
CA VAL A 80 -10.87 16.04 -4.64
C VAL A 80 -10.82 14.52 -4.55
N GLU A 81 -10.66 13.83 -5.68
CA GLU A 81 -10.61 12.37 -5.70
C GLU A 81 -9.28 11.86 -5.12
N VAL A 82 -9.30 10.76 -4.38
CA VAL A 82 -8.10 10.17 -3.79
C VAL A 82 -8.09 8.66 -3.97
N VAL A 83 -6.98 8.16 -4.53
CA VAL A 83 -6.65 6.74 -4.57
C VAL A 83 -5.47 6.47 -3.64
N CYS A 84 -5.70 5.69 -2.60
CA CYS A 84 -4.66 5.21 -1.70
C CYS A 84 -4.20 3.82 -2.13
N LEU A 85 -2.97 3.74 -2.64
CA LEU A 85 -2.36 2.48 -3.05
C LEU A 85 -1.56 1.89 -1.90
N ARG A 86 -2.06 0.83 -1.26
CA ARG A 86 -1.31 0.04 -0.28
C ARG A 86 -0.29 -0.83 -1.01
N ILE A 87 0.82 -0.23 -1.40
CA ILE A 87 1.89 -0.90 -2.15
C ILE A 87 2.46 -2.03 -1.30
N GLY A 88 2.57 -3.22 -1.90
CA GLY A 88 3.24 -4.39 -1.35
C GLY A 88 4.76 -4.26 -1.40
N THR A 89 5.44 -5.26 -1.99
CA THR A 89 6.90 -5.27 -2.15
C THR A 89 7.24 -4.88 -3.58
N PHE A 90 7.52 -3.60 -3.82
CA PHE A 90 8.01 -3.12 -5.10
C PHE A 90 9.51 -3.45 -5.26
N ALA A 91 9.85 -4.34 -6.20
CA ALA A 91 11.22 -4.77 -6.45
C ALA A 91 11.36 -5.40 -7.85
N GLU A 92 12.59 -5.51 -8.37
CA GLU A 92 12.87 -6.23 -9.63
C GLU A 92 12.46 -7.71 -9.58
N ARG A 93 12.64 -8.36 -8.42
CA ARG A 93 12.22 -9.74 -8.17
C ARG A 93 11.97 -9.99 -6.67
N PRO A 94 11.16 -11.00 -6.31
CA PRO A 94 11.01 -11.48 -4.93
C PRO A 94 12.36 -11.92 -4.33
N ARG A 95 12.59 -11.63 -3.04
CA ARG A 95 13.84 -11.98 -2.33
C ARG A 95 13.64 -12.94 -1.17
N GLN A 96 12.41 -13.11 -0.70
CA GLN A 96 12.05 -13.90 0.47
C GLN A 96 10.63 -14.47 0.32
N LEU A 97 10.28 -15.45 1.14
CA LEU A 97 8.99 -16.15 1.06
C LEU A 97 7.78 -15.19 1.04
N ARG A 98 7.81 -14.14 1.85
CA ARG A 98 6.75 -13.12 1.91
C ARG A 98 6.56 -12.37 0.60
N ASP A 99 7.62 -12.15 -0.15
CA ASP A 99 7.56 -11.41 -1.40
C ASP A 99 6.75 -12.20 -2.44
N LEU A 100 6.69 -13.53 -2.36
CA LEU A 100 5.83 -14.34 -3.24
C LEU A 100 4.34 -14.02 -3.13
N ALA A 101 3.89 -13.46 -2.01
CA ALA A 101 2.51 -13.00 -1.84
C ALA A 101 2.36 -11.49 -2.17
N THR A 102 3.38 -10.70 -1.83
CA THR A 102 3.29 -9.23 -1.76
C THR A 102 3.93 -8.49 -2.93
N TRP A 103 4.67 -9.18 -3.79
CA TRP A 103 5.45 -8.55 -4.85
C TRP A 103 4.59 -7.74 -5.81
N LEU A 104 5.11 -6.58 -6.19
CA LEU A 104 4.61 -5.71 -7.25
C LEU A 104 5.76 -5.47 -8.21
N SER A 105 5.66 -6.01 -9.42
CA SER A 105 6.69 -5.82 -10.44
C SER A 105 6.77 -4.34 -10.89
N PRO A 106 7.92 -3.90 -11.44
CA PRO A 106 8.04 -2.58 -12.07
C PRO A 106 6.96 -2.30 -13.12
N ALA A 107 6.67 -3.29 -13.97
CA ALA A 107 5.67 -3.15 -15.02
C ALA A 107 4.25 -3.04 -14.45
N ASP A 108 3.90 -3.87 -13.46
CA ASP A 108 2.59 -3.83 -12.82
C ASP A 108 2.38 -2.58 -11.97
N ALA A 109 3.43 -2.04 -11.35
CA ALA A 109 3.34 -0.73 -10.70
C ALA A 109 2.95 0.36 -11.70
N VAL A 110 3.58 0.41 -12.88
CA VAL A 110 3.21 1.39 -13.93
C VAL A 110 1.74 1.21 -14.34
N ARG A 111 1.28 -0.04 -14.55
CA ARG A 111 -0.13 -0.31 -14.87
C ARG A 111 -1.07 0.16 -13.76
N LEU A 112 -0.73 -0.10 -12.49
CA LEU A 112 -1.54 0.30 -11.34
C LEU A 112 -1.66 1.82 -11.22
N PHE A 113 -0.55 2.54 -11.34
CA PHE A 113 -0.55 4.01 -11.30
C PHE A 113 -1.29 4.60 -12.51
N ALA A 114 -1.10 4.05 -13.72
CA ALA A 114 -1.81 4.49 -14.92
C ALA A 114 -3.33 4.30 -14.80
N ALA A 115 -3.77 3.13 -14.30
CA ALA A 115 -5.17 2.85 -13.98
C ALA A 115 -5.72 3.84 -12.94
N SER A 116 -4.97 4.05 -11.85
CA SER A 116 -5.36 4.96 -10.77
C SER A 116 -5.50 6.41 -11.23
N LEU A 117 -4.68 6.86 -12.18
CA LEU A 117 -4.76 8.20 -12.76
C LEU A 117 -5.90 8.34 -13.78
N SER A 118 -6.21 7.29 -14.53
CA SER A 118 -7.11 7.36 -15.70
C SER A 118 -8.56 6.95 -15.42
N ALA A 119 -8.82 6.20 -14.35
CA ALA A 119 -10.17 5.71 -14.03
C ALA A 119 -11.19 6.86 -13.90
N PRO A 120 -12.44 6.73 -14.35
CA PRO A 120 -13.48 7.71 -14.08
C PRO A 120 -14.02 7.60 -12.65
N ASP A 121 -14.57 8.71 -12.13
CA ASP A 121 -15.43 8.80 -10.93
C ASP A 121 -15.04 7.90 -9.75
N VAL A 122 -13.85 8.15 -9.21
CA VAL A 122 -13.23 7.30 -8.20
C VAL A 122 -13.70 7.63 -6.79
N GLY A 123 -13.95 8.92 -6.51
CA GLY A 123 -14.20 9.39 -5.14
C GLY A 123 -13.03 9.08 -4.21
N PHE A 124 -13.28 8.31 -3.14
CA PHE A 124 -12.24 7.77 -2.27
C PHE A 124 -12.07 6.27 -2.49
N ARG A 125 -10.85 5.80 -2.72
CA ARG A 125 -10.57 4.37 -2.90
C ARG A 125 -9.26 3.95 -2.26
N VAL A 126 -9.28 2.79 -1.62
CA VAL A 126 -8.08 2.07 -1.16
C VAL A 126 -7.92 0.81 -2.00
N ALA A 127 -6.75 0.58 -2.55
CA ALA A 127 -6.44 -0.63 -3.31
C ALA A 127 -5.05 -1.18 -2.93
N TYR A 128 -4.90 -2.51 -2.89
CA TYR A 128 -3.61 -3.14 -2.70
C TYR A 128 -2.79 -3.14 -4.00
N GLY A 129 -1.52 -2.77 -3.89
CA GLY A 129 -0.58 -2.83 -5.00
C GLY A 129 0.24 -4.11 -4.94
N ALA A 130 -0.23 -5.15 -5.62
CA ALA A 130 0.51 -6.39 -5.88
C ALA A 130 0.28 -6.83 -7.32
N SER A 131 1.23 -7.59 -7.85
CA SER A 131 1.11 -8.35 -9.09
C SER A 131 0.07 -9.49 -8.94
N ALA A 132 -0.17 -10.27 -9.98
CA ALA A 132 -1.15 -11.35 -10.01
C ALA A 132 -0.69 -12.60 -9.21
N ASN A 133 0.03 -12.38 -8.12
CA ASN A 133 0.74 -13.41 -7.38
C ASN A 133 -0.18 -14.55 -6.96
N THR A 134 0.23 -15.78 -7.25
CA THR A 134 -0.51 -17.00 -6.89
C THR A 134 -0.76 -17.08 -5.38
N ARG A 135 0.20 -16.65 -4.56
CA ARG A 135 0.16 -16.76 -3.09
C ARG A 135 -0.41 -15.54 -2.37
N ARG A 136 -1.00 -14.58 -3.09
CA ARG A 136 -1.49 -13.32 -2.50
C ARG A 136 -2.55 -13.56 -1.42
N PHE A 137 -2.54 -12.71 -0.41
CA PHE A 137 -3.57 -12.61 0.64
C PHE A 137 -4.33 -11.27 0.57
N TRP A 138 -4.23 -10.57 -0.57
CA TRP A 138 -5.00 -9.36 -0.86
C TRP A 138 -5.94 -9.60 -2.03
N ASP A 139 -7.19 -9.20 -1.87
CA ASP A 139 -8.12 -9.08 -2.98
C ASP A 139 -7.77 -7.83 -3.80
N LEU A 140 -7.72 -8.00 -5.11
CA LEU A 140 -7.39 -6.94 -6.07
C LEU A 140 -8.63 -6.30 -6.70
N ALA A 141 -9.85 -6.70 -6.31
CA ALA A 141 -11.11 -6.18 -6.87
C ALA A 141 -11.18 -4.65 -6.87
N SER A 142 -10.73 -3.98 -5.80
CA SER A 142 -10.68 -2.51 -5.73
C SER A 142 -9.74 -1.89 -6.79
N GLY A 143 -8.59 -2.52 -7.04
CA GLY A 143 -7.68 -2.13 -8.12
C GLY A 143 -8.28 -2.41 -9.50
N ARG A 144 -8.92 -3.57 -9.68
CA ARG A 144 -9.60 -3.95 -10.93
C ARG A 144 -10.72 -2.98 -11.31
N ALA A 145 -11.44 -2.45 -10.31
CA ALA A 145 -12.43 -1.39 -10.52
C ALA A 145 -11.83 -0.06 -11.02
N LEU A 146 -10.51 0.13 -10.93
CA LEU A 146 -9.78 1.24 -11.56
C LEU A 146 -9.27 0.89 -12.97
N GLY A 147 -9.47 -0.34 -13.44
CA GLY A 147 -8.89 -0.86 -14.68
C GLY A 147 -7.49 -1.44 -14.52
N TYR A 148 -7.04 -1.71 -13.29
CA TYR A 148 -5.76 -2.37 -13.06
C TYR A 148 -5.86 -3.88 -13.28
N GLU A 149 -5.14 -4.37 -14.29
CA GLU A 149 -5.02 -5.77 -14.65
C GLU A 149 -3.53 -6.20 -14.54
N PRO A 150 -3.09 -6.75 -13.38
CA PRO A 150 -1.72 -7.21 -13.22
C PRO A 150 -1.40 -8.39 -14.14
N GLN A 151 -0.16 -8.45 -14.61
CA GLN A 151 0.29 -9.47 -15.58
C GLN A 151 1.42 -10.36 -15.05
N ASP A 152 2.18 -9.89 -14.08
CA ASP A 152 3.27 -10.69 -13.51
C ASP A 152 2.79 -11.58 -12.37
N ASP A 153 3.51 -12.68 -12.11
CA ASP A 153 3.29 -13.56 -10.96
C ASP A 153 4.63 -13.89 -10.31
N ALA A 154 4.75 -13.64 -9.00
CA ALA A 154 5.92 -13.96 -8.22
C ALA A 154 6.23 -15.47 -8.17
N GLU A 155 5.27 -16.35 -8.44
CA GLU A 155 5.45 -17.80 -8.38
C GLU A 155 6.58 -18.30 -9.29
N ARG A 156 6.89 -17.57 -10.38
CA ARG A 156 8.04 -17.88 -11.25
C ARG A 156 9.39 -17.87 -10.53
N TYR A 157 9.49 -17.21 -9.37
CA TYR A 157 10.69 -17.13 -8.53
C TYR A 157 10.63 -18.02 -7.29
N ALA A 158 9.58 -18.85 -7.13
CA ALA A 158 9.36 -19.62 -5.90
C ALA A 158 10.54 -20.55 -5.54
N ALA A 159 11.25 -21.08 -6.54
CA ALA A 159 12.42 -21.94 -6.33
C ALA A 159 13.69 -21.17 -5.89
N GLU A 160 13.72 -19.84 -6.05
CA GLU A 160 14.87 -18.98 -5.74
C GLU A 160 14.84 -18.37 -4.33
N VAL A 161 13.70 -18.43 -3.64
CA VAL A 161 13.51 -17.76 -2.35
C VAL A 161 13.52 -18.76 -1.19
N GLY A 162 14.01 -18.31 -0.03
CA GLY A 162 14.00 -19.11 1.20
C GLY A 162 12.59 -19.44 1.71
N SER A 163 12.49 -20.39 2.62
CA SER A 163 11.23 -20.92 3.18
C SER A 163 10.91 -20.43 4.59
N THR A 164 11.57 -19.37 5.07
CA THR A 164 11.35 -18.83 6.43
C THR A 164 9.89 -18.42 6.62
N PRO A 165 9.15 -19.05 7.56
CA PRO A 165 7.73 -18.78 7.76
C PRO A 165 7.52 -17.42 8.42
N TYR A 166 6.33 -16.86 8.21
CA TYR A 166 5.88 -15.62 8.82
C TYR A 166 4.38 -15.71 9.12
N ARG A 167 3.97 -15.12 10.24
CA ARG A 167 2.57 -15.23 10.75
C ARG A 167 1.67 -14.09 10.26
N PHE A 168 2.24 -12.90 10.13
CA PHE A 168 1.50 -11.69 9.84
C PHE A 168 1.91 -11.12 8.48
N GLN A 169 0.99 -10.47 7.80
CA GLN A 169 1.18 -9.93 6.45
C GLN A 169 2.34 -8.92 6.38
N GLY A 170 2.70 -8.26 7.47
CA GLY A 170 3.86 -7.38 7.61
C GLY A 170 5.21 -8.10 7.65
N GLY A 171 5.24 -9.42 7.84
CA GLY A 171 6.49 -10.19 7.91
C GLY A 171 7.35 -9.82 9.11
N SER A 172 8.66 -9.68 8.90
CA SER A 172 9.63 -9.34 9.95
C SER A 172 9.38 -7.98 10.62
N PHE A 173 8.65 -7.08 9.96
CA PHE A 173 8.26 -5.78 10.54
C PHE A 173 7.30 -5.91 11.73
N THR A 174 6.67 -7.07 11.91
CA THR A 174 5.78 -7.33 13.05
C THR A 174 6.49 -7.84 14.31
N ALA A 175 7.81 -8.03 14.25
CA ALA A 175 8.60 -8.43 15.40
C ALA A 175 8.66 -7.31 16.45
N ARG A 176 8.72 -7.65 17.74
CA ARG A 176 8.69 -6.65 18.83
C ARG A 176 9.90 -5.72 18.82
N ASP A 177 11.04 -6.23 18.38
CA ASP A 177 12.31 -5.53 18.25
C ASP A 177 12.45 -4.78 16.91
N ALA A 178 11.51 -4.97 15.98
CA ALA A 178 11.49 -4.22 14.75
C ALA A 178 11.30 -2.72 15.03
N GLY A 179 12.19 -1.89 14.49
CA GLY A 179 12.13 -0.44 14.66
C GLY A 179 12.79 0.11 15.93
N GLY A 180 13.40 -0.74 16.78
CA GLY A 180 14.24 -0.29 17.90
C GLY A 180 13.46 0.27 19.10
N TRP A 181 12.24 -0.22 19.33
CA TRP A 181 11.38 0.17 20.46
C TRP A 181 11.56 -0.72 21.70
N ALA A 182 12.55 -1.63 21.66
CA ALA A 182 12.85 -2.60 22.71
C ALA A 182 13.92 -2.10 23.69
#